data_AF-A0A0J7KKQ3-F1
#
_entry.id   AF-A0A0J7KKQ3-F1
#
_cell.length_a   1.000
_cell.length_b   1.000
_cell.length_c   1.000
_cell.angle_alpha   90.00
_cell.angle_beta   90.00
_cell.angle_gamma   90.00
#
_symmetry.space_group_name_H-M   'P 1'
#
loop_
_entity.id
_entity.type
_entity.pdbx_description
1 polymer ?
#
loop_
_entity_poly.entity_id
_entity_poly.type
_entity_poly.pdbx_seq_one_letter_code
_entity_poly.pdbx_strand_id
1 'polypeptide(L)'
;MVYFSGHNEESTNGVALIVPQRLKKAVQGYNTINDRIVHLRLQNFMNTINIIQIYAPTTAADKAVLNDFYESLLVISLRETVLRSVPSREITIVMGDFNAKIGRTAEDDDLRRIVGKFGIGERNDRGERLLDLCMESINGRQHMPSASS
;
A
#
# COMPACT_ATOMS: atom_id res chain seq x y z
N MET A 1 -12.71 16.61 5.48
CA MET A 1 -13.56 15.41 5.42
C MET A 1 -12.76 14.23 5.94
N VAL A 2 -13.36 13.35 6.73
CA VAL A 2 -12.68 12.17 7.28
C VAL A 2 -13.21 10.93 6.56
N TYR A 3 -12.31 10.06 6.15
CA TYR A 3 -12.57 8.80 5.45
C TYR A 3 -11.96 7.69 6.31
N PHE A 4 -12.77 6.80 6.90
CA PHE A 4 -12.28 5.91 7.95
C PHE A 4 -12.82 4.48 7.80
N SER A 5 -11.96 3.50 8.06
CA SER A 5 -12.32 2.09 8.21
C SER A 5 -12.02 1.66 9.64
N GLY A 6 -12.83 0.78 10.20
CA GLY A 6 -12.66 0.28 11.56
C GLY A 6 -13.90 -0.46 12.04
N HIS A 7 -13.81 -1.09 13.20
CA HIS A 7 -14.96 -1.72 13.84
C HIS A 7 -15.93 -0.66 14.39
N ASN A 8 -17.23 -0.93 14.30
CA ASN A 8 -18.27 -0.02 14.82
C ASN A 8 -18.35 -0.03 16.36
N GLU A 9 -17.98 -1.15 16.98
CA GLU A 9 -18.19 -1.41 18.40
C GLU A 9 -16.87 -1.44 19.19
N GLU A 10 -15.74 -1.61 18.51
CA GLU A 10 -14.42 -1.70 19.11
C GLU A 10 -13.49 -0.61 18.58
N SER A 11 -12.76 0.06 19.47
CA SER A 11 -11.75 1.07 19.10
C SER A 11 -10.39 0.45 18.77
N THR A 12 -10.40 -0.65 18.02
CA THR A 12 -9.21 -1.40 17.61
C THR A 12 -9.04 -1.32 16.09
N ASN A 13 -7.79 -1.47 15.62
CA ASN A 13 -7.41 -1.70 14.21
C ASN A 13 -7.65 -0.56 13.21
N GLY A 14 -8.54 0.39 13.50
CA GLY A 14 -9.03 1.39 12.56
C GLY A 14 -7.97 2.27 11.90
N VAL A 15 -8.29 2.69 10.67
CA VAL A 15 -7.47 3.60 9.85
C VAL A 15 -8.32 4.76 9.33
N ALA A 16 -7.73 5.94 9.24
CA ALA A 16 -8.43 7.11 8.72
C ALA A 16 -7.54 8.01 7.86
N LEU A 17 -8.16 8.67 6.90
CA LEU A 17 -7.59 9.71 6.06
C LEU A 17 -8.37 11.00 6.28
N ILE A 18 -7.66 12.08 6.61
CA ILE A 18 -8.23 13.42 6.72
C ILE A 18 -7.91 14.20 5.45
N VAL A 19 -8.93 14.51 4.68
CA VAL A 19 -8.80 15.25 3.41
C VAL A 19 -9.22 16.70 3.60
N PRO A 20 -8.36 17.68 3.27
CA PRO A 20 -8.71 19.10 3.30
C PRO A 20 -9.93 19.41 2.44
N GLN A 21 -10.79 20.33 2.88
CA GLN A 21 -12.03 20.66 2.19
C GLN A 21 -11.81 21.10 0.73
N ARG A 22 -10.70 21.80 0.45
CA ARG A 22 -10.31 22.22 -0.90
C ARG A 22 -10.13 21.05 -1.89
N LEU A 23 -9.84 19.85 -1.38
CA LEU A 23 -9.64 18.63 -2.19
C LEU A 23 -10.91 17.78 -2.28
N LYS A 24 -12.03 18.17 -1.67
CA LYS A 24 -13.27 17.39 -1.69
C LYS A 24 -13.74 17.05 -3.11
N LYS A 25 -13.64 18.01 -4.04
CA LYS A 25 -14.02 17.81 -5.45
C LYS A 25 -13.08 16.88 -6.21
N ALA A 26 -11.85 16.70 -5.72
CA ALA A 26 -10.90 15.77 -6.30
C ALA A 26 -11.19 14.32 -5.89
N VAL A 27 -11.91 14.09 -4.78
CA VAL A 27 -12.21 12.72 -4.33
C VAL A 27 -13.21 12.06 -5.29
N GLN A 28 -12.77 10.99 -5.94
CA GLN A 28 -13.58 10.20 -6.86
C GLN A 28 -14.31 9.06 -6.16
N GLY A 29 -13.70 8.52 -5.11
CA GLY A 29 -14.23 7.36 -4.42
C GLY A 29 -13.41 6.98 -3.22
N TYR A 30 -14.02 6.16 -2.38
CA TYR A 30 -13.50 5.71 -1.11
C TYR A 30 -14.02 4.29 -0.86
N ASN A 31 -13.14 3.36 -0.49
CA ASN A 31 -13.48 1.97 -0.20
C ASN A 31 -12.82 1.51 1.10
N THR A 32 -13.60 0.89 1.98
CA THR A 32 -13.11 0.09 3.11
C THR A 32 -12.81 -1.31 2.63
N ILE A 33 -11.56 -1.75 2.69
CA ILE A 33 -11.19 -3.12 2.29
C ILE A 33 -11.39 -4.06 3.48
N ASN A 34 -10.88 -3.65 4.64
CA ASN A 34 -11.17 -4.23 5.94
C ASN A 34 -10.94 -3.14 7.01
N ASP A 35 -11.07 -3.48 8.28
CA ASP A 35 -10.86 -2.58 9.43
C ASP A 35 -9.46 -1.93 9.47
N ARG A 36 -8.47 -2.52 8.78
CA ARG A 36 -7.06 -2.12 8.77
C ARG A 36 -6.58 -1.50 7.46
N ILE A 37 -7.39 -1.52 6.40
CA ILE A 37 -7.00 -1.07 5.06
C ILE A 37 -8.11 -0.23 4.46
N VAL A 38 -7.73 0.97 4.03
CA VAL A 38 -8.66 1.92 3.42
C VAL A 38 -8.07 2.53 2.16
N HIS A 39 -8.87 2.58 1.10
CA HIS A 39 -8.48 3.10 -0.21
C HIS A 39 -9.26 4.38 -0.53
N LEU A 40 -8.54 5.43 -0.88
CA LEU A 40 -9.08 6.70 -1.34
C LEU A 40 -8.55 7.00 -2.74
N ARG A 41 -9.45 7.30 -3.67
CA ARG A 41 -9.11 7.70 -5.03
C ARG A 41 -9.30 9.21 -5.20
N LEU A 42 -8.23 9.89 -5.60
CA LEU A 42 -8.22 11.31 -5.91
C LEU A 42 -7.95 11.52 -7.41
N GLN A 43 -8.68 12.42 -8.04
CA GLN A 43 -8.40 12.90 -9.39
C GLN A 43 -7.70 14.25 -9.31
N ASN A 44 -6.47 14.30 -9.81
CA ASN A 44 -5.77 15.53 -10.12
C ASN A 44 -5.93 15.87 -11.61
N PHE A 45 -5.48 17.05 -12.02
CA PHE A 45 -5.55 17.52 -13.41
C PHE A 45 -4.90 16.55 -14.42
N MET A 46 -3.76 15.95 -14.06
CA MET A 46 -3.05 15.04 -14.96
C MET A 46 -3.20 13.56 -14.59
N ASN A 47 -3.40 13.25 -13.30
CA ASN A 47 -3.26 11.89 -12.79
C ASN A 47 -4.40 11.51 -11.83
N THR A 48 -4.76 10.22 -11.79
CA THR A 48 -5.41 9.63 -10.63
C THR A 48 -4.35 9.31 -9.57
N ILE A 49 -4.64 9.60 -8.31
CA ILE A 49 -3.84 9.19 -7.16
C ILE A 49 -4.68 8.22 -6.32
N ASN A 50 -4.19 7.00 -6.15
CA ASN A 50 -4.72 6.00 -5.24
C ASN A 50 -3.94 6.06 -3.94
N ILE A 51 -4.59 6.39 -2.84
CA ILE A 51 -4.01 6.37 -1.50
C ILE A 51 -4.57 5.15 -0.78
N ILE A 52 -3.71 4.21 -0.43
CA ILE A 52 -4.04 3.04 0.38
C ILE A 52 -3.40 3.27 1.74
N GLN A 53 -4.21 3.59 2.75
CA GLN A 53 -3.76 3.74 4.13
C GLN A 53 -3.96 2.42 4.86
N ILE A 54 -2.94 1.97 5.57
CA ILE A 54 -2.93 0.69 6.26
C ILE A 54 -2.55 0.82 7.74
N TYR A 55 -2.95 -0.19 8.51
CA TYR A 55 -2.41 -0.51 9.82
C TYR A 55 -2.22 -2.03 9.94
N ALA A 56 -0.99 -2.50 9.72
CA ALA A 56 -0.67 -3.92 9.72
C ALA A 56 -0.89 -4.56 11.11
N PRO A 57 -1.26 -5.85 11.18
CA PRO A 57 -1.34 -6.57 12.43
C PRO A 57 -0.02 -6.56 13.22
N THR A 58 -0.12 -6.57 14.55
CA THR A 58 1.05 -6.61 15.44
C THR A 58 1.63 -8.02 15.54
N THR A 59 2.77 -8.16 16.23
CA THR A 59 3.41 -9.47 16.51
C THR A 59 2.52 -10.45 17.28
N ALA A 60 1.49 -9.95 17.97
CA ALA A 60 0.57 -10.78 18.75
C ALA A 60 -0.60 -11.33 17.93
N ALA A 61 -0.76 -10.89 16.67
CA ALA A 61 -1.83 -11.35 15.82
C ALA A 61 -1.57 -12.77 15.30
N ASP A 62 -2.65 -13.52 15.11
CA ASP A 62 -2.58 -14.85 14.52
C ASP A 62 -2.07 -14.82 13.08
N LYS A 63 -1.41 -15.91 12.66
CA LYS A 63 -0.88 -16.04 11.29
C LYS A 63 -1.96 -15.90 10.22
N ALA A 64 -3.18 -16.34 10.50
CA ALA A 64 -4.32 -16.19 9.59
C ALA A 64 -4.63 -14.71 9.34
N VAL A 65 -4.78 -13.92 10.42
CA VAL A 65 -5.01 -12.47 10.35
C VAL A 65 -3.88 -11.76 9.59
N LEU A 66 -2.62 -12.19 9.82
CA LEU A 66 -1.48 -11.64 9.11
C LEU A 66 -1.53 -11.95 7.61
N ASN A 67 -1.82 -13.20 7.22
CA ASN A 67 -1.92 -13.60 5.82
C ASN A 67 -3.08 -12.88 5.11
N ASP A 68 -4.27 -12.88 5.71
CA ASP A 68 -5.46 -12.23 5.16
C ASP A 68 -5.20 -10.73 4.91
N PHE A 69 -4.47 -10.07 5.82
CA PHE A 69 -4.07 -8.69 5.66
C PHE A 69 -3.15 -8.47 4.45
N TYR A 70 -2.09 -9.27 4.31
CA TYR A 70 -1.14 -9.11 3.19
C TYR A 70 -1.75 -9.53 1.85
N GLU A 71 -2.62 -10.54 1.81
CA GLU A 71 -3.38 -10.92 0.62
C GLU A 71 -4.33 -9.79 0.20
N SER A 72 -5.10 -9.23 1.14
CA SER A 72 -5.97 -8.09 0.87
C SER A 72 -5.19 -6.90 0.34
N LEU A 73 -4.04 -6.59 0.96
CA LEU A 73 -3.15 -5.51 0.55
C LEU A 73 -2.57 -5.73 -0.85
N LEU A 74 -2.14 -6.96 -1.14
CA LEU A 74 -1.61 -7.33 -2.46
C LEU A 74 -2.68 -7.18 -3.54
N VAL A 75 -3.88 -7.73 -3.31
CA VAL A 75 -5.00 -7.65 -4.26
C VAL A 75 -5.35 -6.20 -4.57
N ILE A 76 -5.53 -5.34 -3.57
CA ILE A 76 -5.85 -3.92 -3.83
C ILE A 76 -4.69 -3.21 -4.54
N SER A 77 -3.44 -3.48 -4.16
CA SER A 77 -2.25 -2.85 -4.75
C SER A 77 -2.06 -3.26 -6.21
N LEU A 78 -2.20 -4.54 -6.54
CA LEU A 78 -2.11 -5.06 -7.91
C LEU A 78 -3.26 -4.57 -8.79
N ARG A 79 -4.49 -4.50 -8.27
CA ARG A 79 -5.64 -3.96 -9.03
C ARG A 79 -5.40 -2.52 -9.47
N GLU A 80 -4.78 -1.71 -8.62
CA GLU A 80 -4.49 -0.30 -8.91
C GLU A 80 -3.13 -0.06 -9.58
N THR A 81 -2.31 -1.10 -9.81
CA THR A 81 -0.98 -0.94 -10.43
C THR A 81 -0.77 -1.76 -11.71
N VAL A 82 -1.35 -2.95 -11.82
CA VAL A 82 -1.09 -3.93 -12.91
C VAL A 82 -2.29 -4.10 -13.83
N LEU A 83 -3.51 -4.17 -13.30
CA LEU A 83 -4.69 -4.54 -14.10
C LEU A 83 -5.24 -3.44 -15.01
N ARG A 84 -4.69 -2.22 -14.94
CA ARG A 84 -5.08 -1.14 -15.85
C ARG A 84 -4.04 -1.06 -16.95
N SER A 85 -4.39 -1.60 -18.11
CA SER A 85 -3.69 -1.50 -19.40
C SER A 85 -3.52 -0.05 -19.91
N VAL A 86 -3.68 0.95 -19.06
CA VAL A 86 -3.65 2.37 -19.39
C VAL A 86 -2.28 2.93 -19.00
N PRO A 87 -1.47 3.40 -19.97
CA PRO A 87 -0.15 3.91 -19.66
C PRO A 87 -0.23 5.22 -18.87
N SER A 88 0.37 5.21 -17.67
CA SER A 88 1.13 6.31 -17.08
C SER A 88 0.45 7.47 -16.33
N ARG A 89 -0.84 7.41 -15.96
CA ARG A 89 -1.46 8.52 -15.19
C ARG A 89 -2.06 8.11 -13.85
N GLU A 90 -1.82 6.89 -13.38
CA GLU A 90 -2.22 6.47 -12.04
C GLU A 90 -1.01 6.31 -11.13
N ILE A 91 -1.04 6.99 -9.98
CA ILE A 91 -0.02 6.90 -8.95
C ILE A 91 -0.65 6.21 -7.74
N THR A 92 -0.12 5.05 -7.36
CA THR A 92 -0.56 4.34 -6.16
C THR A 92 0.45 4.55 -5.04
N ILE A 93 -0.04 5.07 -3.91
CA ILE A 93 0.70 5.31 -2.68
C ILE A 93 0.11 4.40 -1.62
N VAL A 94 0.91 3.42 -1.17
CA VAL A 94 0.60 2.62 0.01
C VAL A 94 1.34 3.25 1.19
N MET A 95 0.62 3.62 2.24
CA MET A 95 1.17 4.32 3.40
C MET A 95 0.48 3.89 4.69
N GLY A 96 1.07 4.28 5.82
CA GLY A 96 0.60 3.92 7.14
C GLY A 96 1.64 3.12 7.91
N ASP A 97 1.18 2.35 8.89
CA ASP A 97 2.05 1.59 9.77
C ASP A 97 2.06 0.11 9.35
N PHE A 98 3.23 -0.34 8.87
CA PHE A 98 3.46 -1.70 8.42
C PHE A 98 3.87 -2.66 9.55
N ASN A 99 4.14 -2.17 10.77
CA ASN A 99 4.69 -2.97 11.88
C ASN A 99 5.91 -3.83 11.45
N ALA A 100 6.66 -3.35 10.46
CA ALA A 100 7.72 -4.07 9.77
C ALA A 100 9.09 -3.48 10.12
N LYS A 101 10.08 -4.36 10.24
CA LYS A 101 11.50 -3.99 10.31
C LYS A 101 12.17 -4.54 9.06
N ILE A 102 12.61 -3.66 8.17
CA ILE A 102 13.32 -4.02 6.94
C ILE A 102 14.75 -4.49 7.21
N GLY A 103 15.33 -4.07 8.34
CA GLY A 103 16.70 -4.37 8.72
C GLY A 103 17.73 -3.58 7.89
N ARG A 104 19.02 -3.88 8.08
CA ARG A 104 20.11 -3.30 7.28
C ARG A 104 20.03 -3.76 5.82
N THR A 105 20.24 -2.84 4.90
CA THR A 105 20.14 -3.06 3.44
C THR A 105 21.41 -2.63 2.69
N ALA A 106 22.44 -2.18 3.39
CA ALA A 106 23.64 -1.62 2.78
C ALA A 106 24.46 -2.65 1.97
N GLU A 107 24.31 -3.93 2.29
CA GLU A 107 25.03 -5.05 1.65
C GLU A 107 24.23 -5.71 0.52
N ASP A 108 22.98 -5.28 0.29
CA ASP A 108 22.10 -5.83 -0.74
C ASP A 108 21.70 -4.73 -1.73
N ASP A 109 22.33 -4.76 -2.92
CA ASP A 109 22.16 -3.73 -3.94
C ASP A 109 20.76 -3.68 -4.54
N ASP A 110 20.10 -4.83 -4.68
CA ASP A 110 18.74 -4.91 -5.21
C ASP A 110 17.76 -4.30 -4.23
N LEU A 111 17.89 -4.63 -2.94
CA LEU A 111 17.06 -4.04 -1.89
C LEU A 111 17.33 -2.55 -1.70
N ARG A 112 18.59 -2.12 -1.77
CA ARG A 112 18.96 -0.71 -1.65
C ARG A 112 18.26 0.17 -2.69
N ARG A 113 18.02 -0.36 -3.89
CA ARG A 113 17.29 0.35 -4.95
C ARG A 113 15.79 0.51 -4.63
N ILE A 114 15.22 -0.39 -3.83
CA ILE A 114 13.79 -0.44 -3.51
C ILE A 114 13.48 0.37 -2.25
N VAL A 115 14.20 0.11 -1.15
CA VAL A 115 13.91 0.65 0.19
C VAL A 115 14.95 1.65 0.71
N GLY A 116 16.04 1.85 -0.04
CA GLY A 116 17.15 2.73 0.34
C GLY A 116 18.24 2.03 1.17
N LYS A 117 19.30 2.76 1.48
CA LYS A 117 20.56 2.22 2.05
C LYS A 117 20.67 2.23 3.59
N PHE A 118 19.76 2.90 4.28
CA PHE A 118 19.92 3.24 5.70
C PHE A 118 18.98 2.49 6.65
N GLY A 119 18.59 1.27 6.29
CA GLY A 119 17.81 0.43 7.19
C GLY A 119 18.60 0.05 8.46
N ILE A 120 17.89 -0.11 9.59
CA ILE A 120 18.48 -0.35 10.92
C ILE A 120 17.97 -1.67 11.49
N GLY A 121 18.85 -2.36 12.23
CA GLY A 121 18.51 -3.58 12.96
C GLY A 121 18.41 -4.82 12.08
N GLU A 122 17.81 -5.87 12.65
CA GLU A 122 17.53 -7.12 11.94
C GLU A 122 16.14 -7.08 11.32
N ARG A 123 16.05 -7.66 10.12
CA ARG A 123 14.78 -7.80 9.41
C ARG A 123 13.89 -8.77 10.15
N ASN A 124 12.60 -8.47 10.26
CA ASN A 124 11.60 -9.40 10.77
C ASN A 124 10.72 -9.95 9.63
N ASP A 125 9.93 -10.98 9.90
CA ASP A 125 9.05 -11.61 8.89
C ASP A 125 8.11 -10.63 8.18
N ARG A 126 7.63 -9.60 8.89
CA ARG A 126 6.81 -8.52 8.30
C ARG A 126 7.62 -7.62 7.36
N GLY A 127 8.89 -7.42 7.66
CA GLY A 127 9.85 -6.76 6.78
C GLY A 127 10.09 -7.54 5.50
N GLU A 128 10.24 -8.86 5.58
CA GLU A 128 10.38 -9.72 4.39
C GLU A 128 9.14 -9.60 3.49
N ARG A 129 7.94 -9.77 4.05
CA ARG A 129 6.68 -9.64 3.29
C ARG A 129 6.48 -8.26 2.67
N LEU A 130 6.95 -7.20 3.32
CA LEU A 130 6.91 -5.85 2.77
C LEU A 130 7.86 -5.73 1.57
N LEU A 131 9.04 -6.33 1.63
CA LEU A 131 9.97 -6.37 0.50
C LEU A 131 9.40 -7.15 -0.67
N ASP A 132 8.81 -8.31 -0.42
CA ASP A 132 8.14 -9.12 -1.45
C ASP A 132 7.07 -8.29 -2.19
N LEU A 133 6.20 -7.62 -1.43
CA LEU A 133 5.17 -6.72 -1.98
C LEU A 133 5.77 -5.61 -2.85
N CYS A 134 6.88 -5.00 -2.41
CA CYS A 134 7.57 -3.96 -3.17
C CYS A 134 8.21 -4.51 -4.45
N MET A 135 8.81 -5.69 -4.41
CA MET A 135 9.42 -6.35 -5.57
C MET A 135 8.38 -6.75 -6.62
N GLU A 136 7.27 -7.37 -6.20
CA GLU A 136 6.18 -7.75 -7.09
C GLU A 136 5.59 -6.53 -7.83
N SER A 137 5.44 -5.42 -7.11
CA SER A 137 4.95 -4.15 -7.68
C SER A 137 5.89 -3.56 -8.73
N ILE A 138 7.20 -3.81 -8.64
CA ILE A 138 8.21 -3.37 -9.61
C ILE A 138 8.27 -4.32 -10.80
N ASN A 139 8.30 -5.63 -10.56
CA ASN A 139 8.39 -6.65 -11.60
C ASN A 139 7.14 -6.70 -12.47
N GLY A 140 5.95 -6.51 -11.89
CA GLY A 140 4.69 -6.40 -12.62
C GLY A 140 4.66 -5.24 -13.64
N ARG A 141 5.50 -4.20 -13.47
CA ARG A 141 5.63 -3.09 -14.43
C ARG A 141 6.54 -3.40 -15.61
N GLN A 142 7.46 -4.38 -15.50
CA GLN A 142 8.38 -4.73 -16.59
C GLN A 142 7.79 -5.70 -17.62
N HIS A 143 6.65 -6.33 -17.33
CA HIS A 143 5.96 -7.26 -18.22
C HIS A 143 4.79 -6.65 -19.00
N MET A 144 4.62 -5.32 -19.00
CA MET A 144 3.63 -4.69 -19.89
C MET A 144 4.12 -4.72 -21.35
N PRO A 145 3.33 -5.24 -22.31
CA PRO A 145 3.70 -5.19 -23.72
C PRO A 145 3.88 -3.73 -24.13
N SER A 146 5.00 -3.42 -24.76
CA SER A 146 5.20 -2.13 -25.42
C SER A 146 4.02 -1.90 -26.38
N ALA A 147 3.29 -0.82 -26.19
CA ALA A 147 2.23 -0.43 -27.12
C ALA A 147 2.84 -0.31 -28.52
N SER A 148 2.47 -1.24 -29.40
CA SER A 148 2.82 -1.19 -30.81
C SER A 148 2.17 0.04 -31.42
N SER A 149 3.01 0.91 -31.97
CA SER A 149 2.69 2.11 -32.75
C SER A 149 1.84 1.82 -33.99
#